data_AF-A0A2H5MVY0-F1
#
_entry.id   AF-A0A2H5MVY0-F1
#
_cell.length_a   1.000
_cell.length_b   1.000
_cell.length_c   1.000
_cell.angle_alpha   90.00
_cell.angle_beta   90.00
_cell.angle_gamma   90.00
#
_symmetry.space_group_name_H-M   'P 1'
#
loop_
_entity.id
_entity.type
_entity.pdbx_description
1 polymer ?
#
loop_
_entity_poly.entity_id
_entity_poly.type
_entity_poly.pdbx_seq_one_letter_code
_entity_poly.pdbx_strand_id
1 'polypeptide(L)'
;MARNSPAIATFVSLLVTLSLIKASQGAGGIAIYWGQNGNEGTLTSTCATGKYAYVNIAFLNKFGNGQTPEINLAGHCNPAAGGCRVVSDAIKSCQSRGIKVMLSLGGGVGSYSLASVADAKNVADYLWNNFLGGTSSSRPLGAAVLDGIDFDIEQGSTLHWDDLARFLSAYSSRGKKVYLTAAPQCPFPDRFLGAALNTGLFDYVWVQFYNNPPCQYSSGNTQNLISSFNRWASSLRNGKLFLGLPAAPAAAGSGDIP
;
A
#
# COMPACT_ATOMS: atom_id res chain seq x y z
N MET A 1 47.67 39.17 -40.55
CA MET A 1 46.70 38.06 -40.39
C MET A 1 46.77 37.57 -38.96
N ALA A 2 45.71 37.77 -38.17
CA ALA A 2 45.33 36.93 -37.02
C ALA A 2 44.12 37.60 -36.38
N ARG A 3 42.95 36.98 -36.54
CA ARG A 3 41.68 37.44 -35.98
C ARG A 3 41.43 36.58 -34.75
N ASN A 4 41.61 37.14 -33.55
CA ASN A 4 41.30 36.46 -32.30
C ASN A 4 39.79 36.50 -32.06
N SER A 5 39.13 35.34 -32.06
CA SER A 5 37.72 35.20 -31.68
C SER A 5 37.61 34.74 -30.22
N PRO A 6 37.01 35.52 -29.31
CA PRO A 6 36.73 35.12 -27.94
C PRO A 6 35.32 34.53 -27.87
N ALA A 7 35.09 33.38 -28.51
CA ALA A 7 33.76 32.77 -28.57
C ALA A 7 33.67 31.39 -27.88
N ILE A 8 34.75 30.91 -27.27
CA ILE A 8 34.82 29.53 -26.77
C ILE A 8 34.65 29.46 -25.24
N ALA A 9 34.88 30.54 -24.49
CA ALA A 9 34.87 30.49 -23.02
C ALA A 9 33.46 30.52 -22.38
N THR A 10 32.42 30.96 -23.09
CA THR A 10 31.07 31.11 -22.53
C THR A 10 30.17 29.88 -22.68
N PHE A 11 30.56 28.88 -23.47
CA PHE A 11 29.71 27.69 -23.70
C PHE A 11 29.92 26.56 -22.67
N VAL A 12 31.03 26.56 -21.94
CA VAL A 12 31.33 25.52 -20.94
C VAL A 12 30.63 25.81 -19.59
N SER A 13 30.33 27.07 -19.29
CA SER A 13 29.69 27.44 -18.02
C SER A 13 28.19 27.10 -17.95
N LEU A 14 27.53 26.82 -19.08
CA LEU A 14 26.10 26.50 -19.11
C LEU A 14 25.82 24.99 -19.00
N LEU A 15 26.82 24.13 -19.20
CA LEU A 15 26.68 22.68 -19.10
C LEU A 15 26.85 22.15 -17.67
N VAL A 16 27.50 22.91 -16.78
CA VAL A 16 27.76 22.49 -15.40
C VAL A 16 26.60 22.85 -14.45
N THR A 17 25.70 23.75 -14.84
CA THR A 17 24.54 24.14 -14.03
C THR A 17 23.32 23.22 -14.20
N LEU A 18 23.30 22.34 -15.22
CA LEU A 18 22.26 21.30 -15.36
C LEU A 18 22.45 20.11 -14.42
N SER A 19 23.61 19.98 -13.77
CA SER A 19 23.94 18.85 -12.88
C SER A 19 23.41 18.98 -11.45
N LEU A 20 22.75 20.10 -11.11
CA LEU A 20 22.29 20.39 -9.73
C LEU A 20 20.77 20.46 -9.57
N ILE A 21 20.01 20.15 -10.63
CA ILE A 21 18.62 19.73 -10.41
C ILE A 21 18.70 18.31 -9.87
N LYS A 22 18.83 18.18 -8.54
CA LYS A 22 18.22 17.04 -7.86
C LYS A 22 16.73 17.13 -8.20
N ALA A 23 16.33 16.53 -9.31
CA ALA A 23 14.97 16.07 -9.46
C ALA A 23 14.71 15.32 -8.16
N SER A 24 13.74 15.77 -7.37
CA SER A 24 13.29 15.00 -6.23
C SER A 24 12.96 13.61 -6.78
N GLN A 25 13.82 12.62 -6.54
CA GLN A 25 13.60 11.23 -6.97
C GLN A 25 12.47 10.57 -6.15
N GLY A 26 11.57 11.36 -5.58
CA GLY A 26 10.27 10.91 -5.18
C GLY A 26 9.36 11.01 -6.39
N ALA A 27 9.43 10.06 -7.33
CA ALA A 27 8.29 9.84 -8.20
C ALA A 27 7.09 9.61 -7.26
N GLY A 28 6.22 10.63 -7.18
CA GLY A 28 4.92 10.51 -6.57
C GLY A 28 4.09 9.51 -7.36
N GLY A 29 2.88 9.23 -6.91
CA GLY A 29 1.99 8.34 -7.63
C GLY A 29 0.69 8.17 -6.88
N ILE A 30 -0.29 7.61 -7.59
CA ILE A 30 -1.58 7.29 -7.01
C ILE A 30 -1.55 5.81 -6.61
N ALA A 31 -1.90 5.53 -5.35
CA ALA A 31 -2.24 4.21 -4.88
C ALA A 31 -3.75 4.04 -4.91
N ILE A 32 -4.23 2.87 -5.32
CA ILE A 32 -5.67 2.59 -5.42
C ILE A 32 -6.01 1.24 -4.81
N TYR A 33 -7.16 1.16 -4.14
CA TYR A 33 -7.75 -0.11 -3.71
C TYR A 33 -8.63 -0.68 -4.82
N TRP A 34 -8.52 -1.99 -5.05
CA TRP A 34 -9.30 -2.73 -6.05
C TRP A 34 -9.76 -4.06 -5.47
N GLY A 35 -10.99 -4.48 -5.76
CA GLY A 35 -11.48 -5.83 -5.47
C GLY A 35 -12.80 -5.88 -4.71
N GLN A 36 -13.36 -4.75 -4.27
CA GLN A 36 -14.57 -4.72 -3.44
C GLN A 36 -15.85 -4.41 -4.22
N ASN A 37 -15.77 -4.20 -5.55
CA ASN A 37 -16.96 -4.06 -6.38
C ASN A 37 -16.74 -4.72 -7.74
N GLY A 38 -17.51 -5.78 -8.06
CA GLY A 38 -17.37 -6.51 -9.33
C GLY A 38 -17.57 -5.65 -10.59
N ASN A 39 -18.15 -4.46 -10.46
CA ASN A 39 -18.37 -3.51 -11.54
C ASN A 39 -17.25 -2.47 -11.71
N GLU A 40 -16.19 -2.51 -10.89
CA GLU A 40 -15.06 -1.56 -10.97
C GLU A 40 -14.07 -1.88 -12.11
N GLY A 41 -14.38 -2.91 -12.91
CA GLY A 41 -13.53 -3.43 -13.97
C GLY A 41 -12.46 -4.40 -13.48
N THR A 42 -11.80 -5.07 -14.41
CA THR A 42 -10.75 -6.05 -14.10
C THR A 42 -9.48 -5.37 -13.57
N LEU A 43 -8.67 -6.10 -12.80
CA LEU A 43 -7.35 -5.62 -12.37
C LEU A 43 -6.45 -5.24 -13.55
N THR A 44 -6.52 -5.99 -14.67
CA THR A 44 -5.79 -5.66 -15.90
C THR A 44 -6.20 -4.29 -16.45
N SER A 45 -7.51 -4.01 -16.55
CA SER A 45 -8.00 -2.70 -17.02
C SER A 45 -7.63 -1.57 -16.07
N THR A 46 -7.68 -1.80 -14.76
CA THR A 46 -7.25 -0.83 -13.73
C THR A 46 -5.80 -0.43 -13.96
N CYS A 47 -4.90 -1.40 -14.12
CA CYS A 47 -3.48 -1.17 -14.38
C CYS A 47 -3.20 -0.58 -15.76
N ALA A 48 -4.02 -0.91 -16.76
CA ALA A 48 -3.88 -0.37 -18.12
C ALA A 48 -4.24 1.13 -18.23
N THR A 49 -4.89 1.71 -17.23
CA THR A 49 -5.20 3.15 -17.22
C THR A 49 -3.96 4.05 -17.19
N GLY A 50 -2.82 3.54 -16.72
CA GLY A 50 -1.58 4.31 -16.55
C GLY A 50 -1.61 5.37 -15.44
N LYS A 51 -2.67 5.39 -14.62
CA LYS A 51 -2.85 6.39 -13.54
C LYS A 51 -2.19 6.00 -12.22
N TYR A 52 -2.05 4.70 -11.98
CA TYR A 52 -1.69 4.16 -10.66
C TYR A 52 -0.28 3.63 -10.64
N ALA A 53 0.47 3.95 -9.58
CA ALA A 53 1.78 3.38 -9.31
C ALA A 53 1.70 2.18 -8.36
N TYR A 54 0.61 2.09 -7.59
CA TYR A 54 0.37 1.05 -6.61
C TYR A 54 -1.09 0.58 -6.68
N VAL A 55 -1.31 -0.72 -6.56
CA VAL A 55 -2.65 -1.31 -6.44
C VAL A 55 -2.70 -2.22 -5.21
N ASN A 56 -3.66 -1.98 -4.33
CA ASN A 56 -3.95 -2.81 -3.16
C ASN A 56 -5.13 -3.72 -3.48
N ILE A 57 -4.89 -5.03 -3.55
CA ILE A 57 -5.94 -6.03 -3.72
C ILE A 57 -6.66 -6.20 -2.37
N ALA A 58 -7.91 -5.76 -2.33
CA ALA A 58 -8.75 -5.71 -1.14
C ALA A 58 -9.82 -6.82 -1.21
N PHE A 59 -9.92 -7.76 -0.27
CA PHE A 59 -9.13 -7.91 0.97
C PHE A 59 -8.94 -9.37 1.36
N LEU A 60 -7.87 -9.67 2.10
CA LEU A 60 -7.84 -10.83 3.01
C LEU A 60 -8.47 -10.41 4.35
N ASN A 61 -9.78 -10.60 4.50
CA ASN A 61 -10.55 -10.06 5.63
C ASN A 61 -10.95 -11.10 6.69
N LYS A 62 -10.43 -12.32 6.58
CA LYS A 62 -10.59 -13.38 7.58
C LYS A 62 -9.28 -14.12 7.74
N PHE A 63 -8.70 -14.10 8.94
CA PHE A 63 -7.46 -14.79 9.29
C PHE A 63 -7.20 -14.73 10.81
N GLY A 64 -6.22 -15.52 11.26
CA GLY A 64 -5.76 -15.57 12.65
C GLY A 64 -6.76 -16.23 13.60
N ASN A 65 -6.37 -16.39 14.86
CA ASN A 65 -7.11 -17.16 15.88
C ASN A 65 -7.49 -18.58 15.41
N GLY A 66 -6.58 -19.24 14.68
CA GLY A 66 -6.78 -20.59 14.14
C GLY A 66 -7.76 -20.70 12.96
N GLN A 67 -8.30 -19.57 12.46
CA GLN A 67 -9.16 -19.57 11.29
C GLN A 67 -8.37 -19.89 10.02
N THR A 68 -8.99 -20.64 9.09
CA THR A 68 -8.49 -20.74 7.71
C THR A 68 -8.62 -19.37 7.04
N PRO A 69 -7.52 -18.76 6.55
CA PRO A 69 -7.61 -17.45 5.94
C PRO A 69 -8.42 -17.46 4.64
N GLU A 70 -9.20 -16.40 4.41
CA GLU A 70 -10.12 -16.29 3.29
C GLU A 70 -10.05 -14.90 2.67
N ILE A 71 -9.89 -14.86 1.34
CA ILE A 71 -9.88 -13.62 0.56
C ILE A 71 -11.29 -13.32 0.07
N ASN A 72 -11.69 -12.06 0.06
CA ASN A 72 -12.94 -11.60 -0.51
C ASN A 72 -12.65 -10.59 -1.62
N LEU A 73 -13.05 -10.92 -2.85
CA LEU A 73 -12.96 -10.04 -4.02
C LEU A 73 -14.34 -9.69 -4.58
N ALA A 74 -15.34 -9.56 -3.68
CA ALA A 74 -16.72 -9.25 -3.99
C ALA A 74 -17.26 -10.05 -5.20
N GLY A 75 -17.71 -9.36 -6.25
CA GLY A 75 -18.28 -9.96 -7.46
C GLY A 75 -17.25 -10.33 -8.54
N HIS A 76 -15.94 -10.16 -8.31
CA HIS A 76 -14.94 -10.42 -9.36
C HIS A 76 -14.70 -11.91 -9.59
N CYS A 77 -14.59 -12.69 -8.51
CA CYS A 77 -14.36 -14.12 -8.56
C CYS A 77 -14.69 -14.77 -7.22
N ASN A 78 -14.92 -16.09 -7.23
CA ASN A 78 -15.06 -16.87 -6.01
C ASN A 78 -13.73 -17.59 -5.72
N PRO A 79 -13.09 -17.40 -4.55
CA PRO A 79 -11.83 -18.08 -4.22
C PRO A 79 -11.99 -19.60 -4.04
N ALA A 80 -13.20 -20.09 -3.78
CA ALA A 80 -13.47 -21.52 -3.65
C ALA A 80 -13.02 -22.28 -4.90
N ALA A 81 -12.44 -23.46 -4.68
CA ALA A 81 -11.87 -24.32 -5.74
C ALA A 81 -10.90 -23.60 -6.69
N GLY A 82 -10.29 -22.48 -6.28
CA GLY A 82 -9.31 -21.74 -7.08
C GLY A 82 -9.91 -20.82 -8.15
N GLY A 83 -11.19 -20.44 -8.04
CA GLY A 83 -11.85 -19.56 -9.02
C GLY A 83 -11.24 -18.16 -9.16
N CYS A 84 -10.43 -17.72 -8.19
CA CYS A 84 -9.69 -16.45 -8.26
C CYS A 84 -8.27 -16.56 -8.82
N ARG A 85 -7.81 -17.74 -9.26
CA ARG A 85 -6.47 -17.90 -9.85
C ARG A 85 -6.27 -17.11 -11.14
N VAL A 86 -7.36 -16.74 -11.82
CA VAL A 86 -7.37 -15.88 -13.02
C VAL A 86 -6.74 -14.51 -12.77
N VAL A 87 -6.74 -14.04 -11.52
CA VAL A 87 -6.13 -12.75 -11.12
C VAL A 87 -4.59 -12.78 -11.26
N SER A 88 -3.96 -13.96 -11.29
CA SER A 88 -2.51 -14.13 -11.44
C SER A 88 -1.94 -13.38 -12.67
N ASP A 89 -2.59 -13.51 -13.82
CA ASP A 89 -2.08 -12.89 -15.06
C ASP A 89 -2.30 -11.38 -15.07
N ALA A 90 -3.38 -10.91 -14.42
CA ALA A 90 -3.62 -9.50 -14.20
C ALA A 90 -2.53 -8.88 -13.30
N ILE A 91 -2.15 -9.56 -12.21
CA ILE A 91 -1.05 -9.13 -11.34
C ILE A 91 0.25 -8.99 -12.15
N LYS A 92 0.61 -10.00 -12.94
CA LYS A 92 1.82 -9.95 -13.80
C LYS A 92 1.74 -8.83 -14.83
N SER A 93 0.57 -8.58 -15.41
CA SER A 93 0.32 -7.47 -16.33
C SER A 93 0.57 -6.11 -15.66
N CYS A 94 0.08 -5.90 -14.44
CA CYS A 94 0.38 -4.70 -13.64
C CYS A 94 1.88 -4.55 -13.38
N GLN A 95 2.53 -5.61 -12.89
CA GLN A 95 3.96 -5.61 -12.56
C GLN A 95 4.84 -5.33 -13.78
N SER A 96 4.48 -5.85 -14.97
CA SER A 96 5.19 -5.57 -16.22
C SER A 96 5.15 -4.08 -16.63
N ARG A 97 4.19 -3.31 -16.08
CA ARG A 97 4.05 -1.86 -16.26
C ARG A 97 4.72 -1.05 -15.15
N GLY A 98 5.46 -1.70 -14.25
CA GLY A 98 6.11 -1.06 -13.12
C GLY A 98 5.18 -0.74 -11.94
N ILE A 99 3.93 -1.23 -11.97
CA ILE A 99 2.95 -1.03 -10.89
C ILE A 99 3.23 -2.07 -9.80
N LYS A 100 3.34 -1.63 -8.55
CA LYS A 100 3.45 -2.55 -7.41
C LYS A 100 2.06 -3.01 -6.99
N VAL A 101 1.91 -4.32 -6.77
CA VAL A 101 0.64 -4.93 -6.37
C VAL A 101 0.79 -5.57 -5.00
N MET A 102 0.03 -5.07 -4.03
CA MET A 102 0.00 -5.58 -2.66
C MET A 102 -1.28 -6.37 -2.41
N LEU A 103 -1.25 -7.31 -1.47
CA LEU A 103 -2.46 -7.84 -0.83
C LEU A 103 -2.76 -7.02 0.40
N SER A 104 -3.98 -6.50 0.51
CA SER A 104 -4.42 -5.79 1.70
C SER A 104 -5.12 -6.71 2.69
N LEU A 105 -4.66 -6.65 3.94
CA LEU A 105 -5.21 -7.36 5.08
C LEU A 105 -6.22 -6.48 5.78
N GLY A 106 -7.37 -7.06 6.16
CA GLY A 106 -8.35 -6.41 7.01
C GLY A 106 -9.47 -5.73 6.22
N GLY A 107 -9.51 -4.40 6.27
CA GLY A 107 -10.61 -3.53 5.85
C GLY A 107 -11.70 -3.38 6.90
N GLY A 108 -12.63 -2.45 6.69
CA GLY A 108 -13.71 -2.14 7.63
C GLY A 108 -14.72 -3.27 7.93
N VAL A 109 -14.69 -4.39 7.18
CA VAL A 109 -15.56 -5.56 7.42
C VAL A 109 -14.77 -6.86 7.33
N GLY A 110 -14.77 -7.65 8.41
CA GLY A 110 -14.10 -8.95 8.44
C GLY A 110 -14.03 -9.59 9.83
N SER A 111 -13.50 -10.81 9.89
CA SER A 111 -13.20 -11.54 11.12
C SER A 111 -11.70 -11.85 11.17
N TYR A 112 -10.92 -10.81 11.46
CA TYR A 112 -9.47 -10.88 11.53
C TYR A 112 -8.96 -10.41 12.89
N SER A 113 -7.94 -11.08 13.41
CA SER A 113 -7.27 -10.73 14.66
C SER A 113 -5.97 -11.52 14.75
N LEU A 114 -5.07 -11.11 15.64
CA LEU A 114 -3.89 -11.90 16.02
C LEU A 114 -3.95 -12.19 17.51
N ALA A 115 -4.01 -13.48 17.86
CA ALA A 115 -4.20 -13.93 19.24
C ALA A 115 -2.89 -13.99 20.05
N SER A 116 -1.74 -14.08 19.36
CA SER A 116 -0.42 -14.18 19.97
C SER A 116 0.70 -13.89 18.97
N VAL A 117 1.94 -13.78 19.44
CA VAL A 117 3.14 -13.75 18.58
C VAL A 117 3.23 -14.98 17.68
N ALA A 118 2.86 -16.16 18.20
CA ALA A 118 2.85 -17.40 17.41
C ALA A 118 1.79 -17.37 16.31
N ASP A 119 0.61 -16.78 16.59
CA ASP A 119 -0.43 -16.57 15.59
C ASP A 119 0.02 -15.60 14.49
N ALA A 120 0.69 -14.50 14.87
CA ALA A 120 1.31 -13.57 13.92
C ALA A 120 2.35 -14.27 13.03
N LYS A 121 3.15 -15.17 13.61
CA LYS A 121 4.09 -16.00 12.85
C LYS A 121 3.37 -16.94 11.87
N ASN A 122 2.32 -17.63 12.31
CA ASN A 122 1.53 -18.52 11.46
C ASN A 122 0.90 -17.77 10.28
N VAL A 123 0.35 -16.57 10.53
CA VAL A 123 -0.20 -15.71 9.48
C VAL A 123 0.91 -15.24 8.52
N ALA A 124 2.08 -14.82 9.03
CA ALA A 124 3.21 -14.44 8.19
C ALA A 124 3.66 -15.57 7.26
N ASP A 125 3.76 -16.79 7.78
CA ASP A 125 4.16 -17.97 7.02
C ASP A 125 3.10 -18.37 5.99
N TYR A 126 1.81 -18.23 6.32
CA TYR A 126 0.71 -18.40 5.37
C TYR A 126 0.80 -17.39 4.22
N LEU A 127 0.98 -16.10 4.53
CA LEU A 127 1.10 -15.04 3.52
C LEU A 127 2.31 -15.26 2.61
N TRP A 128 3.45 -15.63 3.20
CA TRP A 128 4.67 -15.95 2.47
C TRP A 128 4.43 -17.05 1.42
N ASN A 129 3.81 -18.16 1.83
CA ASN A 129 3.61 -19.33 0.99
C ASN A 129 2.48 -19.20 -0.03
N ASN A 130 1.44 -18.42 0.27
CA ASN A 130 0.24 -18.34 -0.56
C ASN A 130 0.19 -17.12 -1.49
N PHE A 131 0.93 -16.05 -1.19
CA PHE A 131 0.85 -14.78 -1.93
C PHE A 131 2.21 -14.19 -2.29
N LEU A 132 3.27 -14.50 -1.54
CA LEU A 132 4.61 -13.99 -1.79
C LEU A 132 5.50 -15.10 -2.37
N GLY A 133 6.81 -15.08 -2.06
CA GLY A 133 7.83 -15.91 -2.68
C GLY A 133 7.94 -17.35 -2.18
N GLY A 134 7.08 -17.76 -1.24
CA GLY A 134 7.00 -19.15 -0.79
C GLY A 134 6.18 -20.02 -1.74
N THR A 135 5.95 -21.26 -1.33
CA THR A 135 5.30 -22.29 -2.16
C THR A 135 4.05 -22.83 -1.50
N SER A 136 2.96 -22.97 -2.26
CA SER A 136 1.71 -23.59 -1.84
C SER A 136 1.01 -24.18 -3.06
N SER A 137 0.35 -25.33 -2.91
CA SER A 137 -0.47 -25.95 -3.97
C SER A 137 -1.84 -25.29 -4.14
N SER A 138 -2.25 -24.44 -3.19
CA SER A 138 -3.57 -23.86 -3.08
C SER A 138 -3.58 -22.32 -3.05
N ARG A 139 -2.57 -21.68 -3.68
CA ARG A 139 -2.49 -20.21 -3.78
C ARG A 139 -3.81 -19.59 -4.29
N PRO A 140 -4.47 -18.71 -3.51
CA PRO A 140 -5.80 -18.20 -3.87
C PRO A 140 -5.84 -17.39 -5.17
N LEU A 141 -4.80 -16.59 -5.41
CA LEU A 141 -4.67 -15.74 -6.59
C LEU A 141 -3.78 -16.36 -7.68
N GLY A 142 -3.45 -17.64 -7.57
CA GLY A 142 -2.59 -18.35 -8.50
C GLY A 142 -1.09 -18.12 -8.26
N ALA A 143 -0.29 -18.32 -9.31
CA ALA A 143 1.17 -18.43 -9.21
C ALA A 143 1.90 -17.08 -9.15
N ALA A 144 1.21 -15.95 -9.36
CA ALA A 144 1.82 -14.63 -9.24
C ALA A 144 2.38 -14.39 -7.83
N VAL A 145 3.51 -13.70 -7.76
CA VAL A 145 4.17 -13.29 -6.52
C VAL A 145 3.89 -11.80 -6.35
N LEU A 146 3.11 -11.45 -5.33
CA LEU A 146 2.81 -10.06 -5.01
C LEU A 146 4.07 -9.30 -4.57
N ASP A 147 4.04 -7.97 -4.69
CA ASP A 147 5.14 -7.11 -4.28
C ASP A 147 5.20 -6.94 -2.76
N GLY A 148 4.05 -7.02 -2.07
CA GLY A 148 4.02 -6.77 -0.64
C GLY A 148 2.67 -7.04 0.02
N ILE A 149 2.61 -6.66 1.28
CA ILE A 149 1.44 -6.78 2.15
C ILE A 149 1.06 -5.39 2.66
N ASP A 150 -0.20 -5.05 2.50
CA ASP A 150 -0.81 -3.84 3.02
C ASP A 150 -1.59 -4.13 4.31
N PHE A 151 -1.39 -3.30 5.32
CA PHE A 151 -2.02 -3.40 6.63
C PHE A 151 -3.13 -2.36 6.73
N ASP A 152 -4.36 -2.77 6.47
CA ASP A 152 -5.57 -1.97 6.64
C ASP A 152 -6.37 -2.50 7.83
N ILE A 153 -5.83 -2.29 9.03
CA ILE A 153 -6.36 -2.86 10.27
C ILE A 153 -7.22 -1.82 10.97
N GLU A 154 -8.54 -2.00 10.89
CA GLU A 154 -9.51 -1.02 11.40
C GLU A 154 -10.26 -1.50 12.65
N GLN A 155 -10.14 -2.79 13.00
CA GLN A 155 -10.85 -3.42 14.12
C GLN A 155 -10.11 -4.64 14.66
N GLY A 156 -10.66 -5.25 15.72
CA GLY A 156 -10.12 -6.46 16.34
C GLY A 156 -9.03 -6.18 17.39
N SER A 157 -8.00 -7.04 17.43
CA SER A 157 -6.86 -6.88 18.35
C SER A 157 -5.99 -5.69 17.97
N THR A 158 -5.45 -4.98 18.97
CA THR A 158 -4.41 -3.94 18.78
C THR A 158 -2.99 -4.48 18.94
N LEU A 159 -2.84 -5.79 19.14
CA LEU A 159 -1.57 -6.44 19.47
C LEU A 159 -1.04 -7.26 18.28
N HIS A 160 0.28 -7.47 18.27
CA HIS A 160 1.02 -8.38 17.38
C HIS A 160 1.09 -7.99 15.89
N TRP A 161 0.54 -6.84 15.49
CA TRP A 161 0.74 -6.32 14.13
C TRP A 161 2.20 -5.94 13.86
N ASP A 162 2.93 -5.50 14.88
CA ASP A 162 4.36 -5.25 14.81
C ASP A 162 5.19 -6.54 14.68
N ASP A 163 4.77 -7.61 15.37
CA ASP A 163 5.37 -8.94 15.18
C ASP A 163 5.14 -9.46 13.76
N LEU A 164 3.91 -9.34 13.24
CA LEU A 164 3.58 -9.71 11.86
C LEU A 164 4.46 -8.93 10.87
N ALA A 165 4.61 -7.62 11.06
CA ALA A 165 5.48 -6.79 10.22
C ALA A 165 6.95 -7.25 10.27
N ARG A 166 7.49 -7.57 11.45
CA ARG A 166 8.86 -8.10 11.60
C ARG A 166 9.03 -9.44 10.88
N PHE A 167 8.08 -10.36 11.02
CA PHE A 167 8.16 -11.67 10.37
C PHE A 167 8.07 -11.56 8.84
N LEU A 168 7.17 -10.73 8.31
CA LEU A 168 7.06 -10.48 6.88
C LEU A 168 8.31 -9.78 6.33
N SER A 169 8.84 -8.79 7.04
CA SER A 169 10.06 -8.09 6.64
C SER A 169 11.25 -9.03 6.53
N ALA A 170 11.40 -9.96 7.49
CA ALA A 170 12.48 -10.95 7.51
C ALA A 170 12.51 -11.85 6.25
N TYR A 171 11.37 -12.10 5.61
CA TYR A 171 11.31 -12.86 4.36
C TYR A 171 11.99 -12.16 3.18
N SER A 172 12.20 -10.84 3.25
CA SER A 172 12.97 -10.10 2.23
C SER A 172 14.40 -10.61 2.09
N SER A 173 14.98 -11.22 3.13
CA SER A 173 16.31 -11.85 3.07
C SER A 173 16.36 -13.15 2.25
N ARG A 174 15.19 -13.71 1.89
CA ARG A 174 15.06 -15.00 1.21
C ARG A 174 14.74 -14.89 -0.29
N GLY A 175 14.79 -13.68 -0.86
CA GLY A 175 14.51 -13.48 -2.27
C GLY A 175 14.14 -12.03 -2.60
N LYS A 176 13.00 -11.85 -3.28
CA LYS A 176 12.46 -10.53 -3.60
C LYS A 176 12.08 -9.79 -2.31
N LYS A 177 12.39 -8.49 -2.26
CA LYS A 177 11.91 -7.59 -1.18
C LYS A 177 10.40 -7.74 -1.00
N VAL A 178 9.97 -7.93 0.25
CA VAL A 178 8.56 -7.84 0.65
C VAL A 178 8.29 -6.40 1.03
N TYR A 179 7.49 -5.69 0.23
CA TYR A 179 7.05 -4.35 0.59
C TYR A 179 6.03 -4.42 1.73
N LEU A 180 6.14 -3.51 2.69
CA LEU A 180 5.16 -3.37 3.77
C LEU A 180 4.49 -2.01 3.66
N THR A 181 3.17 -2.00 3.58
CA THR A 181 2.38 -0.76 3.52
C THR A 181 1.30 -0.75 4.58
N ALA A 182 0.79 0.43 4.92
CA ALA A 182 -0.21 0.58 5.96
C ALA A 182 -1.21 1.69 5.65
N ALA A 183 -2.46 1.47 6.06
CA ALA A 183 -3.58 2.39 5.97
C ALA A 183 -4.11 2.77 7.36
N PRO A 184 -3.31 3.42 8.24
CA PRO A 184 -3.83 3.88 9.52
C PRO A 184 -4.92 4.93 9.33
N GLN A 185 -5.83 5.04 10.29
CA GLN A 185 -6.75 6.18 10.33
C GLN A 185 -6.00 7.47 10.66
N CYS A 186 -6.55 8.63 10.29
CA CYS A 186 -5.86 9.90 10.53
C CYS A 186 -5.65 10.31 12.01
N PRO A 187 -6.43 9.85 13.01
CA PRO A 187 -6.12 10.15 14.41
C PRO A 187 -4.76 9.59 14.82
N PHE A 188 -3.88 10.44 15.34
CA PHE A 188 -2.52 10.05 15.72
C PHE A 188 -2.35 9.99 17.26
N PRO A 189 -1.69 8.94 17.80
CA PRO A 189 -1.22 7.75 17.09
C PRO A 189 -2.39 6.81 16.73
N ASP A 190 -2.23 6.06 15.64
CA ASP A 190 -3.21 5.04 15.25
C ASP A 190 -3.27 3.92 16.29
N ARG A 191 -4.49 3.53 16.69
CA ARG A 191 -4.73 2.58 17.76
C ARG A 191 -4.25 1.16 17.43
N PHE A 192 -4.35 0.73 16.18
CA PHE A 192 -4.04 -0.64 15.77
C PHE A 192 -2.63 -0.75 15.20
N LEU A 193 -2.22 0.24 14.40
CA LEU A 193 -0.99 0.21 13.63
C LEU A 193 0.14 1.03 14.24
N GLY A 194 -0.11 1.82 15.29
CA GLY A 194 0.93 2.65 15.93
C GLY A 194 2.18 1.85 16.33
N ALA A 195 1.99 0.67 16.97
CA ALA A 195 3.10 -0.21 17.34
C ALA A 195 3.86 -0.76 16.12
N ALA A 196 3.12 -1.17 15.07
CA ALA A 196 3.69 -1.68 13.84
C ALA A 196 4.49 -0.60 13.09
N LEU A 197 3.94 0.60 12.95
CA LEU A 197 4.60 1.74 12.30
C LEU A 197 5.87 2.17 13.04
N ASN A 198 5.87 2.11 14.37
CA ASN A 198 7.05 2.41 15.20
C ASN A 198 8.25 1.49 14.95
N THR A 199 8.05 0.32 14.33
CA THR A 199 9.17 -0.55 13.90
C THR A 199 10.04 0.09 12.82
N GLY A 200 9.51 1.06 12.07
CA GLY A 200 10.21 1.70 10.95
C GLY A 200 10.38 0.79 9.71
N LEU A 201 9.62 -0.30 9.63
CA LEU A 201 9.70 -1.30 8.55
C LEU A 201 8.78 -1.01 7.35
N PHE A 202 7.85 -0.07 7.48
CA PHE A 202 6.87 0.24 6.45
C PHE A 202 7.45 1.15 5.37
N ASP A 203 7.28 0.76 4.10
CA ASP A 203 7.79 1.46 2.93
C ASP A 203 6.85 2.60 2.50
N TYR A 204 5.54 2.39 2.59
CA TYR A 204 4.51 3.33 2.19
C TYR A 204 3.39 3.38 3.23
N VAL A 205 2.93 4.58 3.58
CA VAL A 205 1.84 4.77 4.54
C VAL A 205 0.82 5.72 3.93
N TRP A 206 -0.39 5.23 3.62
CA TRP A 206 -1.51 6.02 3.10
C TRP A 206 -2.53 6.25 4.21
N VAL A 207 -2.28 7.31 4.99
CA VAL A 207 -3.15 7.67 6.13
C VAL A 207 -4.55 8.02 5.60
N GLN A 208 -5.59 7.42 6.18
CA GLN A 208 -6.99 7.63 5.79
C GLN A 208 -7.52 8.94 6.38
N PHE A 209 -7.55 10.02 5.58
CA PHE A 209 -8.04 11.34 6.00
C PHE A 209 -9.54 11.53 5.74
N TYR A 210 -10.33 10.52 6.11
CA TYR A 210 -11.77 10.47 5.96
C TYR A 210 -12.38 9.64 7.10
N ASN A 211 -13.71 9.69 7.25
CA ASN A 211 -14.47 9.07 8.34
C ASN A 211 -14.04 9.49 9.76
N ASN A 212 -13.26 10.56 9.90
CA ASN A 212 -12.63 11.02 11.14
C ASN A 212 -12.64 12.56 11.23
N PRO A 213 -13.74 13.18 11.72
CA PRO A 213 -13.90 14.63 11.79
C PRO A 213 -12.71 15.43 12.38
N PRO A 214 -11.99 14.95 13.41
CA PRO A 214 -10.88 15.71 14.00
C PRO A 214 -9.66 15.91 13.09
N CYS A 215 -9.51 15.14 12.02
CA CYS A 215 -8.31 15.13 11.19
C CYS A 215 -8.56 15.04 9.68
N GLN A 216 -9.82 15.05 9.25
CA GLN A 216 -10.20 15.09 7.83
C GLN A 216 -10.47 16.52 7.33
N TYR A 217 -10.73 16.64 6.04
CA TYR A 217 -11.27 17.87 5.46
C TYR A 217 -12.72 18.12 5.87
N SER A 218 -13.08 19.39 6.02
CA SER A 218 -14.47 19.85 6.13
C SER A 218 -14.66 21.07 5.24
N SER A 219 -15.87 21.27 4.71
CA SER A 219 -16.14 22.37 3.77
C SER A 219 -15.65 23.72 4.30
N GLY A 220 -14.72 24.35 3.55
CA GLY A 220 -14.11 25.63 3.92
C GLY A 220 -13.03 25.56 5.02
N ASN A 221 -12.64 24.37 5.49
CA ASN A 221 -11.64 24.18 6.53
C ASN A 221 -10.68 23.02 6.22
N THR A 222 -9.43 23.36 5.93
CA THR A 222 -8.32 22.43 5.71
C THR A 222 -7.39 22.29 6.92
N GLN A 223 -7.62 23.04 8.01
CA GLN A 223 -6.69 23.13 9.14
C GLN A 223 -6.51 21.80 9.85
N ASN A 224 -7.60 21.06 10.09
CA ASN A 224 -7.54 19.74 10.74
C ASN A 224 -6.75 18.73 9.91
N LEU A 225 -7.03 18.69 8.59
CA LEU A 225 -6.31 17.86 7.62
C LEU A 225 -4.82 18.15 7.61
N ILE A 226 -4.45 19.42 7.38
CA ILE A 226 -3.05 19.84 7.25
C ILE A 226 -2.30 19.62 8.57
N SER A 227 -2.93 19.91 9.71
CA SER A 227 -2.31 19.71 11.04
C SER A 227 -2.04 18.22 11.31
N SER A 228 -3.00 17.35 10.97
CA SER A 228 -2.81 15.91 11.12
C SER A 228 -1.77 15.37 10.13
N PHE A 229 -1.80 15.79 8.86
CA PHE A 229 -0.81 15.42 7.86
C PHE A 229 0.61 15.78 8.29
N ASN A 230 0.82 17.00 8.81
CA ASN A 230 2.12 17.45 9.32
C ASN A 230 2.58 16.62 10.54
N ARG A 231 1.64 16.22 11.41
CA ARG A 231 1.95 15.34 12.55
C ARG A 231 2.40 13.95 12.08
N TRP A 232 1.72 13.38 11.09
CA TRP A 232 2.12 12.11 10.47
C TRP A 232 3.48 12.22 9.77
N ALA A 233 3.68 13.25 8.96
CA ALA A 233 4.91 13.48 8.20
C ALA A 233 6.14 13.63 9.11
N SER A 234 6.00 14.32 10.25
CA SER A 234 7.10 14.49 11.21
C SER A 234 7.35 13.27 12.10
N SER A 235 6.38 12.35 12.22
CA SER A 235 6.48 11.17 13.09
C SER A 235 6.96 9.92 12.37
N LEU A 236 6.79 9.83 11.04
CA LEU A 236 7.25 8.68 10.26
C LEU A 236 8.78 8.64 10.17
N ARG A 237 9.36 7.55 10.68
CA ARG A 237 10.82 7.36 10.71
C ARG A 237 11.39 7.05 9.33
N ASN A 238 10.66 6.23 8.57
CA ASN A 238 11.04 5.71 7.25
C ASN A 238 9.80 5.65 6.35
N GLY A 239 10.03 5.50 5.04
CA GLY A 239 8.98 5.31 4.05
C GLY A 239 8.44 6.61 3.47
N LYS A 240 7.46 6.49 2.57
CA LYS A 240 6.75 7.64 1.98
C LYS A 240 5.35 7.73 2.56
N LEU A 241 4.97 8.95 2.96
CA LEU A 241 3.61 9.28 3.36
C LEU A 241 2.76 9.62 2.13
N PHE A 242 1.53 9.11 2.11
CA PHE A 242 0.50 9.42 1.12
C PHE A 242 -0.74 9.98 1.83
N LEU A 243 -1.46 10.84 1.13
CA LEU A 243 -2.74 11.41 1.54
C LEU A 243 -3.86 10.47 1.06
N GLY A 244 -4.41 9.63 1.94
CA GLY A 244 -5.53 8.76 1.63
C GLY A 244 -6.85 9.51 1.66
N LEU A 245 -7.61 9.45 0.56
CA LEU A 245 -8.86 10.18 0.34
C LEU A 245 -9.92 9.26 -0.30
N PRO A 246 -11.22 9.51 -0.07
CA PRO A 246 -12.27 8.89 -0.84
C PRO A 246 -12.22 9.42 -2.28
N ALA A 247 -12.48 8.55 -3.26
CA ALA A 247 -12.45 8.93 -4.68
C ALA A 247 -13.77 9.59 -5.16
N ALA A 248 -14.80 9.58 -4.31
CA ALA A 248 -16.10 10.18 -4.57
C ALA A 248 -16.82 10.43 -3.23
N PRO A 249 -17.80 11.35 -3.16
CA PRO A 249 -18.57 11.62 -1.96
C PRO A 249 -19.26 10.38 -1.35
N ALA A 250 -19.66 9.42 -2.18
CA ALA A 250 -20.33 8.19 -1.75
C ALA A 250 -19.37 7.09 -1.28
N ALA A 251 -18.05 7.26 -1.43
CA ALA A 251 -17.06 6.24 -1.09
C ALA A 251 -16.72 6.21 0.41
N ALA A 252 -17.09 7.25 1.17
CA ALA A 252 -16.89 7.33 2.62
C ALA A 252 -18.07 8.08 3.26
N GLY A 253 -18.24 7.95 4.58
CA GLY A 253 -19.28 8.65 5.32
C GLY A 253 -19.00 10.16 5.46
N SER A 254 -17.74 10.58 5.39
CA SER A 254 -17.32 11.99 5.40
C SER A 254 -15.86 12.16 5.00
N GLY A 255 -15.42 13.39 4.71
CA GLY A 255 -14.02 13.72 4.44
C GLY A 255 -13.64 13.81 2.95
N ASP A 256 -14.63 13.74 2.05
CA ASP A 256 -14.44 14.00 0.62
C ASP A 256 -13.97 15.43 0.34
N ILE A 257 -13.03 15.57 -0.60
CA ILE A 257 -12.44 16.85 -1.00
C ILE A 257 -12.82 17.08 -2.47
N PRO A 258 -13.60 18.15 -2.77
CA PRO A 258 -13.98 18.51 -4.14
C PRO A 258 -12.81 18.86 -5.06
#